data_AF-A0A7C4NMB4-F1
#
_entry.id   AF-A0A7C4NMB4-F1
#
_cell.length_a   1.000
_cell.length_b   1.000
_cell.length_c   1.000
_cell.angle_alpha   90.00
_cell.angle_beta   90.00
_cell.angle_gamma   90.00
#
_symmetry.space_group_name_H-M   'P 1'
#
loop_
_entity.id
_entity.type
_entity.pdbx_description
1 polymer ?
#
loop_
_entity_poly.entity_id
_entity_poly.type
_entity_poly.pdbx_seq_one_letter_code
_entity_poly.pdbx_strand_id
1 'polypeptide(L)' 'AEKLNKVFPNMVRYVREADVILVMDRIRVTKDGVVEGSGPAAERVQKVYEEWLAEQESG' A
#
# COMPACT_ATOMS: atom_id res chain seq x y z
N ALA A 1 -1.67 -2.02 -6.77
CA ALA A 1 -0.81 -0.82 -6.87
C ALA A 1 -1.58 0.43 -7.31
N GLU A 2 -2.57 0.35 -8.20
CA GLU A 2 -3.25 1.53 -8.78
C GLU A 2 -3.95 2.44 -7.74
N LYS A 3 -4.62 1.90 -6.73
CA LYS A 3 -5.24 2.70 -5.66
C LYS A 3 -4.23 3.54 -4.89
N LEU A 4 -3.10 2.93 -4.51
CA LEU A 4 -1.99 3.64 -3.85
C LEU A 4 -1.38 4.70 -4.77
N ASN A 5 -1.24 4.42 -6.07
CA ASN A 5 -0.67 5.37 -7.03
C ASN A 5 -1.59 6.61 -7.26
N LYS A 6 -2.91 6.48 -7.06
CA LYS A 6 -3.83 7.64 -7.07
C LYS A 6 -3.61 8.58 -5.88
N VAL A 7 -3.24 8.03 -4.72
CA VAL A 7 -3.00 8.81 -3.49
C VAL A 7 -1.56 9.33 -3.44
N PHE A 8 -0.61 8.54 -3.92
CA PHE A 8 0.83 8.82 -3.90
C PHE A 8 1.42 8.73 -5.32
N PRO A 9 1.14 9.70 -6.21
CA PRO A 9 1.55 9.63 -7.60
C PRO A 9 3.08 9.65 -7.74
N ASN A 10 3.61 8.77 -8.60
CA ASN A 10 5.05 8.59 -8.85
C ASN A 10 5.87 8.15 -7.62
N MET A 11 5.21 7.82 -6.50
CA MET A 11 5.86 7.37 -5.27
C MET A 11 5.56 5.90 -4.97
N VAL A 12 4.95 5.17 -5.89
CA VAL A 12 4.56 3.77 -5.72
C VAL A 12 5.31 2.89 -6.72
N ARG A 13 6.04 1.90 -6.21
CA ARG A 13 6.76 0.93 -7.01
C ARG A 13 6.41 -0.48 -6.56
N TYR A 14 6.10 -1.35 -7.49
CA TYR A 14 5.92 -2.78 -7.20
C TYR A 14 7.23 -3.53 -7.44
N VAL A 15 7.72 -4.19 -6.39
CA VAL A 15 8.93 -5.01 -6.38
C VAL A 15 8.50 -6.47 -6.51
N ARG A 16 8.48 -6.95 -7.75
CA ARG A 16 8.01 -8.30 -8.11
C ARG A 16 8.79 -9.42 -7.43
N GLU A 17 10.10 -9.24 -7.26
CA GLU A 17 10.99 -10.26 -6.66
C GLU A 17 10.65 -10.58 -5.20
N ALA A 18 10.09 -9.60 -4.48
CA ALA A 18 9.71 -9.74 -3.08
C ALA A 18 8.19 -9.71 -2.86
N ASP A 19 7.41 -9.60 -3.92
CA ASP A 19 5.95 -9.40 -3.87
C ASP A 19 5.50 -8.24 -2.96
N VAL A 20 6.27 -7.15 -2.94
CA VAL A 20 6.00 -5.98 -2.11
C VAL A 20 5.75 -4.72 -2.94
N ILE A 21 4.87 -3.86 -2.45
CA ILE A 21 4.68 -2.50 -2.94
C ILE A 21 5.46 -1.57 -2.03
N LEU A 22 6.43 -0.86 -2.62
CA LEU A 22 7.17 0.22 -1.98
C LEU A 22 6.45 1.54 -2.20
N VAL A 23 6.20 2.28 -1.13
CA VAL A 23 5.64 3.63 -1.16
C VAL A 23 6.65 4.62 -0.57
N MET A 24 6.95 5.67 -1.31
CA MET A 24 7.93 6.71 -0.95
C MET A 24 9.34 6.17 -0.61
N ASP A 25 9.71 5.00 -1.15
CA ASP A 25 10.95 4.26 -0.82
C ASP A 25 11.17 3.98 0.68
N ARG A 26 10.11 4.08 1.48
CA ARG A 26 10.18 4.01 2.96
C ARG A 26 9.13 3.10 3.57
N ILE A 27 7.98 3.00 2.92
CA ILE A 27 6.84 2.22 3.38
C ILE A 27 6.78 0.95 2.54
N ARG A 28 6.69 -0.21 3.19
CA ARG A 28 6.52 -1.50 2.50
C ARG A 28 5.13 -2.04 2.78
N VAL A 29 4.46 -2.46 1.71
CA VAL A 29 3.12 -3.02 1.75
C VAL A 29 3.18 -4.38 1.08
N THR A 30 2.66 -5.39 1.76
CA THR A 30 2.49 -6.75 1.25
C THR A 30 1.01 -7.02 1.02
N LYS A 31 0.70 -8.19 0.46
CA LYS A 31 -0.66 -8.72 0.38
C LYS A 31 -1.34 -8.93 1.75
N ASP A 32 -0.57 -8.95 2.84
CA ASP A 32 -1.06 -9.10 4.21
C ASP A 32 -1.24 -7.73 4.90
N GLY A 33 -0.75 -6.64 4.28
CA GLY A 33 -0.89 -5.28 4.77
C GLY A 33 0.42 -4.50 4.83
N VAL A 34 0.42 -3.38 5.56
CA VAL A 34 1.60 -2.53 5.76
C VAL A 34 2.54 -3.20 6.75
N VAL A 35 3.75 -3.54 6.30
CA VAL A 35 4.75 -4.26 7.10
C VAL A 35 5.76 -3.31 7.74
N GLU A 36 6.07 -2.21 7.07
CA GLU A 36 7.06 -1.24 7.54
C GLU A 36 6.64 0.19 7.16
N GLY A 37 6.77 1.11 8.11
CA GLY A 37 6.42 2.52 7.97
C GLY A 37 5.78 3.07 9.24
N SER A 38 5.96 4.36 9.51
CA SER A 38 5.32 5.04 10.65
C SER A 38 4.97 6.48 10.28
N GLY A 39 4.00 7.03 11.00
CA GLY A 39 3.50 8.39 10.77
C GLY A 39 2.35 8.48 9.75
N PRO A 40 1.92 9.70 9.40
CA PRO A 40 0.65 9.94 8.71
C PRO A 40 0.59 9.33 7.31
N ALA A 41 1.74 9.13 6.65
CA ALA A 41 1.79 8.46 5.35
C ALA A 41 1.49 6.95 5.48
N ALA A 42 2.02 6.29 6.52
CA ALA A 42 1.77 4.86 6.75
C ALA A 42 0.30 4.61 7.12
N GLU A 43 -0.29 5.46 7.97
CA GLU A 43 -1.72 5.40 8.31
C GLU A 43 -2.61 5.56 7.07
N ARG A 44 -2.27 6.47 6.15
CA ARG A 44 -3.00 6.62 4.88
C ARG A 44 -2.90 5.38 4.00
N VAL A 45 -1.70 4.80 3.89
CA VAL A 45 -1.48 3.57 3.12
C VAL A 45 -2.28 2.41 3.72
N GLN A 46 -2.32 2.31 5.05
CA GLN A 46 -3.10 1.30 5.77
C GLN A 46 -4.59 1.44 5.50
N LYS A 47 -5.15 2.66 5.60
CA LYS A 47 -6.56 2.91 5.25
C LYS A 47 -6.92 2.47 3.83
N VAL A 48 -6.10 2.83 2.84
CA VAL A 48 -6.35 2.45 1.45
C VAL A 48 -6.34 0.93 1.27
N TYR A 49 -5.48 0.24 2.02
CA TYR A 49 -5.43 -1.22 2.03
C TYR A 49 -6.66 -1.84 2.69
N GLU A 50 -7.11 -1.31 3.83
CA GLU A 50 -8.34 -1.75 4.52
C GLU A 50 -9.59 -1.55 3.66
N GLU A 51 -9.72 -0.39 3.00
CA GLU A 51 -10.83 -0.13 2.07
C GLU A 51 -10.84 -1.15 0.92
N TRP A 52 -9.67 -1.48 0.37
CA TRP A 52 -9.56 -2.50 -0.67
C TRP A 52 -9.94 -3.90 -0.18
N LEU A 53 -9.54 -4.28 1.05
CA LEU A 53 -9.94 -5.55 1.65
C LEU A 53 -11.47 -5.63 1.83
N ALA A 54 -12.08 -4.57 2.36
CA ALA A 54 -13.52 -4.50 2.54
C ALA A 54 -14.29 -4.61 1.20
N GLU A 55 -13.76 -4.00 0.14
CA GLU A 55 -14.30 -4.17 -1.22
C GLU A 55 -14.15 -5.60 -1.75
N GLN A 56 -13.04 -6.28 -1.43
CA GLN A 56 -12.76 -7.66 -1.87
C GLN A 56 -13.59 -8.71 -1.11
N GLU A 57 -13.85 -8.51 0.19
CA GLU A 57 -14.70 -9.42 0.98
C GLU A 57 -16.19 -9.29 0.66
N SER A 58 -16.60 -8.16 0.06
CA SER A 58 -18.00 -7.91 -0.31
C SER A 58 -18.33 -8.32 -1.77
N GLY A 59 -17.39 -8.93 -2.50
CA GLY A 59 -17.51 -9.28 -3.92
C GLY A 59 -17.67 -10.76 -4.21
#